data_AF-A0ABD3XA90-F1
#
_entry.id   AF-A0ABD3XA90-F1
#
_cell.length_a   1.000
_cell.length_b   1.000
_cell.length_c   1.000
_cell.angle_alpha   90.00
_cell.angle_beta   90.00
_cell.angle_gamma   90.00
#
_symmetry.space_group_name_H-M   'P 1'
#
loop_
_entity.id
_entity.type
_entity.pdbx_description
1 polymer ?
#
loop_
_entity_poly.entity_id
_entity_poly.type
_entity_poly.pdbx_seq_one_letter_code
_entity_poly.pdbx_strand_id
1 'polypeptide(L)'
;MWTGNTLEFFSAAFTETMLLNGILVQEVDEGQPCLACEDRCPGFSAHEWRNTCISCKCPRELHDIYNENFVNVRDRLGWRREDDPAFQATKEKTLKEGYTWVPPGLTSQQIEEYMEQLPNHKMPRLGTPGEKYRDIQLIYQLPKHDLSEEYCRMLTNPSEVKEYEIFRELRDSIAMDIGSVKELQSSMTCHGCGGEMESGDLAVFAPKLSRDVSWHPACFFCQTCEELLVDLTYCQHSQKLYCERHYAELIRPRCPACDEEY
;
A
#
# COMPACT_ATOMS: atom_id res chain seq x y z
N MET A 1 10.69 17.98 17.80
CA MET A 1 9.94 18.92 18.65
C MET A 1 9.08 19.80 17.75
N TRP A 2 7.88 19.34 17.42
CA TRP A 2 6.87 20.16 16.77
C TRP A 2 6.15 20.96 17.87
N THR A 3 6.37 22.27 17.91
CA THR A 3 5.81 23.15 18.94
C THR A 3 4.32 23.42 18.66
N GLY A 4 3.45 22.63 19.29
CA GLY A 4 2.26 23.06 20.06
C GLY A 4 1.19 24.02 19.51
N ASN A 5 1.24 24.52 18.27
CA ASN A 5 0.30 25.59 17.84
C ASN A 5 -0.40 25.39 16.49
N THR A 6 -0.22 24.25 15.82
CA THR A 6 -0.92 23.94 14.56
C THR A 6 -2.17 23.08 14.73
N LEU A 7 -2.41 22.50 15.91
CA LEU A 7 -3.53 21.58 16.17
C LEU A 7 -4.87 22.27 16.42
N GLU A 8 -4.90 23.53 16.86
CA GLU A 8 -6.17 24.22 17.19
C GLU A 8 -6.89 24.80 15.96
N PHE A 9 -6.21 24.98 14.82
CA PHE A 9 -6.80 25.62 13.64
C PHE A 9 -7.59 24.67 12.72
N PHE A 10 -7.41 23.36 12.83
CA PHE A 10 -8.06 22.38 11.93
C PHE A 10 -9.36 21.77 12.49
N SER A 11 -9.73 22.10 13.73
CA SER A 11 -10.90 21.53 14.42
C SER A 11 -12.27 21.98 13.88
N ALA A 12 -12.36 23.00 13.03
CA ALA A 12 -13.64 23.69 12.76
C ALA A 12 -14.26 23.48 11.37
N ALA A 13 -13.60 22.75 10.47
CA ALA A 13 -14.20 22.41 9.20
C ALA A 13 -13.52 21.17 8.63
N PHE A 14 -14.19 20.02 8.70
CA PHE A 14 -14.41 19.21 7.51
C PHE A 14 -15.44 18.11 7.81
N THR A 15 -16.33 17.95 6.85
CA THR A 15 -17.58 17.19 6.92
C THR A 15 -17.36 15.69 6.85
N GLU A 16 -17.96 14.99 7.79
CA GLU A 16 -18.59 13.66 7.71
C GLU A 16 -18.82 13.18 6.26
N THR A 17 -17.84 12.48 5.67
CA THR A 17 -17.99 11.62 4.49
C THR A 17 -16.63 10.97 4.22
N MET A 18 -16.45 9.70 4.64
CA MET A 18 -15.54 8.70 4.01
C MET A 18 -15.47 7.35 4.76
N LEU A 19 -16.04 7.20 5.96
CA LEU A 19 -16.10 5.90 6.66
C LEU A 19 -17.52 5.33 6.61
N LEU A 20 -17.94 4.79 5.47
CA LEU A 20 -19.26 4.13 5.39
C LEU A 20 -19.21 2.61 5.52
N ASN A 21 -18.05 1.96 5.52
CA ASN A 21 -17.88 0.57 5.97
C ASN A 21 -16.45 0.32 6.44
N GLY A 22 -16.28 -0.47 7.51
CA GLY A 22 -15.00 -0.69 8.18
C GLY A 22 -13.89 -1.26 7.29
N ILE A 23 -12.65 -1.14 7.77
CA ILE A 23 -11.44 -1.68 7.13
C ILE A 23 -11.55 -3.21 7.02
N LEU A 24 -11.42 -3.74 5.79
CA LEU A 24 -11.54 -5.16 5.49
C LEU A 24 -10.14 -5.81 5.38
N VAL A 25 -9.55 -6.16 6.52
CA VAL A 25 -8.29 -6.93 6.57
C VAL A 25 -8.59 -8.35 7.04
N GLN A 26 -8.43 -9.33 6.15
CA GLN A 26 -8.67 -10.77 6.42
C GLN A 26 -7.46 -11.59 5.97
N GLU A 27 -6.35 -11.41 6.68
CA GLU A 27 -5.09 -12.11 6.44
C GLU A 27 -5.09 -13.48 7.13
N VAL A 28 -4.76 -14.54 6.38
CA VAL A 28 -4.55 -15.88 6.92
C VAL A 28 -3.06 -16.09 7.13
N ASP A 29 -2.63 -16.17 8.38
CA ASP A 29 -1.21 -16.26 8.74
C ASP A 29 -0.84 -17.54 9.48
N GLU A 30 -1.55 -17.95 10.52
CA GLU A 30 -1.19 -19.11 11.34
C GLU A 30 -1.05 -20.39 10.49
N GLY A 31 0.09 -21.07 10.64
CA GLY A 31 0.43 -22.27 9.89
C GLY A 31 0.95 -22.05 8.46
N GLN A 32 0.97 -20.81 7.92
CA GLN A 32 1.44 -20.58 6.55
C GLN A 32 2.94 -20.90 6.39
N PRO A 33 3.35 -21.50 5.24
CA PRO A 33 4.74 -21.89 5.02
C PRO A 33 5.65 -20.67 4.97
N CYS A 34 6.89 -20.82 5.44
CA CYS A 34 7.88 -19.76 5.38
C CYS A 34 8.59 -19.77 4.03
N LEU A 35 8.52 -18.67 3.29
CA LEU A 35 9.12 -18.51 1.96
C LEU A 35 10.67 -18.45 2.00
N ALA A 36 11.25 -18.14 3.16
CA ALA A 36 12.70 -18.12 3.36
C ALA A 36 13.27 -19.42 3.95
N CYS A 37 12.49 -20.10 4.80
CA CYS A 37 12.93 -21.32 5.47
C CYS A 37 12.49 -22.60 4.76
N GLU A 38 11.49 -22.51 3.89
CA GLU A 38 10.83 -23.65 3.26
C GLU A 38 10.48 -24.69 4.34
N ASP A 39 10.84 -25.96 4.14
CA ASP A 39 10.53 -27.07 5.04
C ASP A 39 11.21 -26.98 6.43
N ARG A 40 12.13 -26.02 6.65
CA ARG A 40 12.76 -25.81 7.97
C ARG A 40 11.85 -25.09 8.97
N CYS A 41 10.75 -24.51 8.51
CA CYS A 41 9.73 -23.91 9.37
C CYS A 41 8.45 -24.74 9.28
N PRO A 42 7.86 -25.20 10.41
CA PRO A 42 6.62 -25.97 10.39
C PRO A 42 5.39 -25.14 9.97
N GLY A 43 5.56 -23.85 9.75
CA GLY A 43 4.50 -22.87 9.51
C GLY A 43 4.67 -21.66 10.42
N PHE A 44 4.07 -20.53 10.04
CA PHE A 44 4.01 -19.34 10.89
C PHE A 44 3.34 -19.70 12.21
N SER A 45 3.92 -19.19 13.30
CA SER A 45 3.29 -19.24 14.60
C SER A 45 3.50 -17.92 15.31
N ALA A 46 2.39 -17.25 15.62
CA ALA A 46 2.39 -15.90 16.14
C ALA A 46 2.99 -15.81 17.55
N HIS A 47 3.83 -14.80 17.78
CA HIS A 47 4.27 -14.44 19.12
C HIS A 47 3.30 -13.45 19.77
N GLU A 48 3.13 -13.54 21.09
CA GLU A 48 2.35 -12.58 21.89
C GLU A 48 2.78 -11.11 21.74
N TRP A 49 4.06 -10.82 21.48
CA TRP A 49 4.59 -9.45 21.45
C TRP A 49 5.61 -9.18 20.34
N ARG A 50 5.90 -10.16 19.47
CA ARG A 50 6.82 -9.98 18.33
C ARG A 50 6.10 -10.20 17.01
N ASN A 51 6.47 -9.42 16.00
CA ASN A 51 6.04 -9.61 14.61
C ASN A 51 6.93 -10.62 13.85
N THR A 52 7.48 -11.61 14.56
CA THR A 52 8.34 -12.67 14.00
C THR A 52 7.84 -14.04 14.44
N CYS A 53 8.01 -15.03 13.57
CA CYS A 53 7.57 -16.39 13.83
C CYS A 53 8.30 -17.01 15.02
N ILE A 54 7.56 -17.69 15.91
CA ILE A 54 8.14 -18.40 17.06
C ILE A 54 9.15 -19.45 16.60
N SER A 55 8.85 -20.17 15.52
CA SER A 55 9.62 -21.34 15.06
C SER A 55 10.92 -20.94 14.36
N CYS A 56 10.87 -20.05 13.37
CA CYS A 56 12.02 -19.73 12.52
C CYS A 56 12.63 -18.34 12.72
N LYS A 57 11.98 -17.47 13.50
CA LYS A 57 12.35 -16.05 13.69
C LYS A 57 12.31 -15.18 12.44
N CYS A 58 11.84 -15.71 11.30
CA CYS A 58 11.58 -14.88 10.12
C CYS A 58 10.44 -13.89 10.40
N PRO A 59 10.47 -12.70 9.76
CA PRO A 59 9.36 -11.76 9.75
C PRO A 59 8.04 -12.42 9.32
N ARG A 60 6.93 -11.90 9.84
CA ARG A 60 5.59 -12.41 9.56
C ARG A 60 5.30 -12.44 8.06
N GLU A 61 5.59 -11.36 7.36
CA GLU A 61 5.38 -11.19 5.92
C GLU A 61 6.19 -12.17 5.05
N LEU A 62 7.24 -12.83 5.57
CA LEU A 62 7.94 -13.89 4.85
C LEU A 62 7.30 -15.28 4.99
N HIS A 63 6.12 -15.35 5.60
CA HIS A 63 5.26 -16.51 5.53
C HIS A 63 4.23 -16.25 4.42
N ASP A 64 3.78 -17.29 3.72
CA ASP A 64 2.89 -17.19 2.57
C ASP A 64 1.47 -16.75 2.98
N ILE A 65 1.38 -15.56 3.57
CA ILE A 65 0.18 -14.94 4.09
C ILE A 65 -0.61 -14.42 2.91
N TYR A 66 -1.85 -14.85 2.82
CA TYR A 66 -2.78 -14.40 1.79
C TYR A 66 -3.99 -13.74 2.43
N ASN A 67 -4.71 -12.93 1.64
CA ASN A 67 -6.01 -12.40 2.04
C ASN A 67 -7.11 -13.33 1.50
N GLU A 68 -8.09 -13.72 2.34
CA GLU A 68 -9.18 -14.64 1.92
C GLU A 68 -10.03 -14.06 0.78
N ASN A 69 -10.10 -12.73 0.70
CA ASN A 69 -10.79 -12.00 -0.35
C ASN A 69 -9.82 -11.41 -1.37
N PHE A 70 -10.30 -11.20 -2.60
CA PHE A 70 -9.59 -10.37 -3.58
C PHE A 70 -9.63 -8.93 -3.10
N VAL A 71 -8.64 -8.53 -2.32
CA VAL A 71 -8.55 -7.21 -1.70
C VAL A 71 -7.65 -6.37 -2.59
N ASN A 72 -8.23 -5.36 -3.24
CA ASN A 72 -7.41 -4.29 -3.82
C ASN A 72 -7.06 -3.29 -2.71
N VAL A 73 -6.10 -2.41 -3.00
CA VAL A 73 -5.65 -1.42 -2.00
C VAL A 73 -6.79 -0.55 -1.45
N ARG A 74 -7.82 -0.22 -2.25
CA ARG A 74 -8.97 0.58 -1.79
C ARG A 74 -9.82 -0.17 -0.77
N ASP A 75 -10.02 -1.47 -0.97
CA ASP A 75 -10.75 -2.32 -0.02
C ASP A 75 -10.01 -2.41 1.32
N ARG A 76 -8.68 -2.60 1.25
CA ARG A 76 -7.81 -2.66 2.42
C ARG A 76 -7.87 -1.37 3.24
N LEU A 77 -8.03 -0.22 2.58
CA LEU A 77 -8.15 1.10 3.24
C LEU A 77 -9.57 1.44 3.71
N GLY A 78 -10.58 0.62 3.40
CA GLY A 78 -11.98 0.95 3.68
C GLY A 78 -12.53 2.09 2.81
N TRP A 79 -11.89 2.42 1.68
CA TRP A 79 -12.35 3.47 0.74
C TRP A 79 -13.50 2.99 -0.18
N ARG A 80 -14.29 2.01 0.28
CA ARG A 80 -15.33 1.33 -0.51
C ARG A 80 -16.57 2.20 -0.68
N ARG A 81 -17.15 2.17 -1.88
CA ARG A 81 -18.59 2.44 -2.09
C ARG A 81 -19.24 1.11 -2.44
N GLU A 82 -20.18 0.64 -1.62
CA GLU A 82 -20.76 -0.72 -1.73
C GLU A 82 -21.54 -0.96 -3.02
N ASP A 83 -21.92 0.13 -3.68
CA ASP A 83 -22.80 0.23 -4.83
C ASP A 83 -22.05 0.51 -6.15
N ASP A 84 -20.73 0.33 -6.21
CA ASP A 84 -19.95 0.58 -7.43
C ASP A 84 -19.81 -0.68 -8.32
N PRO A 85 -20.63 -0.85 -9.37
CA PRO A 85 -20.51 -1.97 -10.31
C PRO A 85 -19.18 -2.00 -11.08
N ALA A 86 -18.38 -0.93 -11.08
CA ALA A 86 -17.03 -0.95 -11.64
C ALA A 86 -16.10 -1.91 -10.87
N PHE A 87 -16.41 -2.19 -9.59
CA PHE A 87 -15.59 -3.04 -8.72
C PHE A 87 -15.59 -4.53 -9.14
N GLN A 88 -16.77 -5.14 -9.32
CA GLN A 88 -16.87 -6.55 -9.75
C GLN A 88 -16.30 -6.77 -11.15
N ALA A 89 -16.54 -5.81 -12.05
CA ALA A 89 -15.95 -5.81 -13.38
C ALA A 89 -14.41 -5.75 -13.37
N THR A 90 -13.81 -5.16 -12.32
CA THR A 90 -12.36 -5.05 -12.19
C THR A 90 -11.71 -6.37 -11.75
N LYS A 91 -12.33 -7.14 -10.85
CA LYS A 91 -11.80 -8.46 -10.41
C LYS A 91 -11.80 -9.48 -11.55
N GLU A 92 -12.93 -9.65 -12.24
CA GLU A 92 -13.05 -10.58 -13.35
C GLU A 92 -12.06 -10.25 -14.47
N LYS A 93 -11.95 -8.96 -14.80
CA LYS A 93 -10.98 -8.48 -15.78
C LYS A 93 -9.55 -8.81 -15.35
N THR A 94 -9.17 -8.49 -14.12
CA THR A 94 -7.82 -8.74 -13.59
C THR A 94 -7.41 -10.20 -13.73
N LEU A 95 -8.28 -11.13 -13.32
CA LEU A 95 -8.04 -12.57 -13.43
C LEU A 95 -8.01 -13.04 -14.90
N LYS A 96 -8.84 -12.45 -15.76
CA LYS A 96 -8.86 -12.76 -17.20
C LYS A 96 -7.55 -12.35 -17.89
N GLU A 97 -6.95 -11.22 -17.49
CA GLU A 97 -5.64 -10.78 -17.98
C GLU A 97 -4.49 -11.61 -17.38
N GLY A 98 -4.75 -12.46 -16.38
CA GLY A 98 -3.76 -13.38 -15.81
C GLY A 98 -2.91 -12.79 -14.68
N TYR A 99 -3.39 -11.72 -14.03
CA TYR A 99 -2.70 -11.04 -12.93
C TYR A 99 -3.52 -11.04 -11.64
N THR A 100 -2.89 -10.76 -10.50
CA THR A 100 -3.59 -10.45 -9.23
C THR A 100 -3.91 -8.96 -9.09
N TRP A 101 -3.32 -8.11 -9.92
CA TRP A 101 -3.67 -6.70 -10.07
C TRP A 101 -3.36 -6.21 -11.48
N VAL A 102 -4.17 -5.30 -12.00
CA VAL A 102 -3.90 -4.54 -13.23
C VAL A 102 -4.25 -3.07 -13.01
N PRO A 103 -3.56 -2.13 -13.68
CA PRO A 103 -3.95 -0.72 -13.59
C PRO A 103 -5.37 -0.50 -14.13
N PRO A 104 -6.23 0.23 -13.40
CA PRO A 104 -7.61 0.45 -13.81
C PRO A 104 -7.68 1.32 -15.07
N GLY A 105 -8.67 1.05 -15.93
CA GLY A 105 -8.96 1.87 -17.11
C GLY A 105 -8.11 1.60 -18.35
N LEU A 106 -7.10 0.72 -18.28
CA LEU A 106 -6.27 0.36 -19.43
C LEU A 106 -6.90 -0.74 -20.31
N THR A 107 -6.55 -0.77 -21.59
CA THR A 107 -6.86 -1.89 -22.50
C THR A 107 -5.96 -3.09 -22.23
N SER A 108 -6.30 -4.29 -22.71
CA SER A 108 -5.45 -5.50 -22.53
C SER A 108 -4.04 -5.30 -23.11
N GLN A 109 -3.92 -4.61 -24.25
CA GLN A 109 -2.63 -4.27 -24.84
C GLN A 109 -1.80 -3.37 -23.92
N GLN A 110 -2.41 -2.28 -23.43
CA GLN A 110 -1.73 -1.36 -22.50
C GLN A 110 -1.38 -2.04 -21.16
N ILE A 111 -2.18 -3.02 -20.71
CA ILE A 111 -1.86 -3.82 -19.51
C ILE A 111 -0.58 -4.62 -19.73
N GLU A 112 -0.46 -5.35 -20.84
CA GLU A 112 0.77 -6.09 -21.14
C GLU A 112 1.98 -5.14 -21.29
N GLU A 113 1.84 -4.06 -22.06
CA GLU A 113 2.89 -3.04 -22.23
C GLU A 113 3.33 -2.42 -20.90
N TYR A 114 2.41 -2.22 -19.97
CA TYR A 114 2.72 -1.74 -18.63
C TYR A 114 3.47 -2.79 -17.81
N MET A 115 2.99 -4.04 -17.80
CA MET A 115 3.57 -5.12 -17.01
C MET A 115 4.99 -5.48 -17.47
N GLU A 116 5.27 -5.37 -18.77
CA GLU A 116 6.61 -5.56 -19.34
C GLU A 116 7.66 -4.53 -18.86
N GLN A 117 7.21 -3.38 -18.34
CA GLN A 117 8.10 -2.35 -17.77
C GLN A 117 8.47 -2.64 -16.30
N LEU A 118 7.84 -3.63 -15.67
CA LEU A 118 8.14 -4.03 -14.30
C LEU A 118 9.21 -5.12 -14.26
N PRO A 119 10.08 -5.17 -13.23
CA PRO A 119 10.98 -6.29 -13.04
C PRO A 119 10.20 -7.62 -12.97
N ASN A 120 10.68 -8.65 -13.69
CA ASN A 120 9.98 -9.95 -13.80
C ASN A 120 9.57 -10.57 -12.45
N HIS A 121 10.39 -10.39 -11.41
CA HIS A 121 10.14 -10.92 -10.07
C HIS A 121 9.15 -10.08 -9.23
N LYS A 122 8.75 -8.90 -9.72
CA LYS A 122 7.77 -8.00 -9.10
C LYS A 122 6.43 -7.95 -9.86
N MET A 123 6.37 -8.58 -11.04
CA MET A 123 5.18 -8.61 -11.88
C MET A 123 4.12 -9.52 -11.27
N PRO A 124 2.91 -9.03 -10.96
CA PRO A 124 1.91 -9.78 -10.18
C PRO A 124 1.14 -10.81 -11.02
N ARG A 125 1.85 -11.66 -11.76
CA ARG A 125 1.27 -12.70 -12.63
C ARG A 125 0.85 -13.91 -11.80
N LEU A 126 -0.34 -14.43 -12.07
CA LEU A 126 -0.90 -15.60 -11.37
C LEU A 126 0.05 -16.81 -11.44
N GLY A 127 0.25 -17.46 -10.30
CA GLY A 127 1.10 -18.64 -10.12
C GLY A 127 2.59 -18.37 -10.17
N THR A 128 3.04 -17.11 -10.16
CA THR A 128 4.46 -16.75 -10.26
C THR A 128 5.01 -16.19 -8.95
N PRO A 129 6.34 -16.15 -8.75
CA PRO A 129 6.94 -15.51 -7.58
C PRO A 129 6.52 -14.03 -7.41
N GLY A 130 6.16 -13.35 -8.50
CA GLY A 130 5.72 -11.96 -8.46
C GLY A 130 4.32 -11.78 -7.84
N GLU A 131 3.46 -12.78 -7.91
CA GLU A 131 2.19 -12.80 -7.15
C GLU A 131 2.48 -12.81 -5.64
N LYS A 132 3.36 -13.70 -5.18
CA LYS A 132 3.76 -13.77 -3.76
C LYS A 132 4.47 -12.51 -3.30
N TYR A 133 5.33 -11.96 -4.14
CA TYR A 133 5.96 -10.67 -3.89
C TYR A 133 4.91 -9.58 -3.66
N ARG A 134 3.85 -9.51 -4.49
CA ARG A 134 2.78 -8.52 -4.31
C ARG A 134 2.09 -8.67 -2.95
N ASP A 135 1.77 -9.90 -2.54
CA ASP A 135 1.12 -10.15 -1.24
C ASP A 135 2.01 -9.70 -0.07
N ILE A 136 3.32 -9.98 -0.15
CA ILE A 136 4.32 -9.48 0.82
C ILE A 136 4.29 -7.95 0.88
N GLN A 137 4.31 -7.27 -0.28
CA GLN A 137 4.32 -5.82 -0.34
C GLN A 137 3.03 -5.19 0.20
N LEU A 138 1.86 -5.80 -0.06
CA LEU A 138 0.59 -5.37 0.53
C LEU A 138 0.63 -5.39 2.06
N ILE A 139 1.17 -6.46 2.64
CA ILE A 139 1.23 -6.64 4.09
C ILE A 139 2.27 -5.69 4.71
N TYR A 140 3.45 -5.60 4.09
CA TYR A 140 4.55 -4.82 4.60
C TYR A 140 4.32 -3.31 4.46
N GLN A 141 3.85 -2.85 3.30
CA GLN A 141 3.69 -1.43 3.01
C GLN A 141 2.41 -0.82 3.57
N LEU A 142 1.39 -1.66 3.88
CA LEU A 142 0.12 -1.25 4.48
C LEU A 142 -0.20 -2.07 5.74
N PRO A 143 0.63 -1.99 6.80
CA PRO A 143 0.40 -2.75 8.03
C PRO A 143 -0.98 -2.47 8.62
N LYS A 144 -1.67 -3.54 9.04
CA LYS A 144 -3.03 -3.43 9.60
C LYS A 144 -3.13 -2.48 10.82
N HIS A 145 -2.07 -2.40 11.61
CA HIS A 145 -1.94 -1.51 12.78
C HIS A 145 -2.05 -0.03 12.40
N ASP A 146 -1.73 0.33 11.15
CA ASP A 146 -1.78 1.73 10.71
C ASP A 146 -3.12 2.04 10.04
N LEU A 147 -3.92 1.01 9.78
CA LEU A 147 -5.24 1.13 9.19
C LEU A 147 -6.29 1.23 10.29
N SER A 148 -6.31 0.31 11.25
CA SER A 148 -7.34 0.26 12.29
C SER A 148 -6.76 0.10 13.69
N GLU A 149 -7.31 0.87 14.64
CA GLU A 149 -6.98 0.76 16.06
C GLU A 149 -7.29 -0.61 16.65
N GLU A 150 -8.24 -1.36 16.05
CA GLU A 150 -8.62 -2.70 16.48
C GLU A 150 -7.44 -3.69 16.43
N TYR A 151 -6.44 -3.38 15.62
CA TYR A 151 -5.23 -4.19 15.51
C TYR A 151 -4.12 -3.74 16.46
N CYS A 152 -4.19 -2.52 17.00
CA CYS A 152 -3.16 -1.94 17.87
C CYS A 152 -3.31 -2.41 19.31
N ARG A 153 -2.27 -3.04 19.86
CA ARG A 153 -2.23 -3.47 21.27
C ARG A 153 -1.71 -2.36 22.17
N MET A 154 -0.94 -1.43 21.63
CA MET A 154 -0.27 -0.37 22.39
C MET A 154 -1.13 0.87 22.63
N LEU A 155 -2.27 1.01 21.96
CA LEU A 155 -3.23 2.10 22.19
C LEU A 155 -4.07 1.77 23.43
N THR A 156 -3.57 2.16 24.61
CA THR A 156 -4.13 1.72 25.90
C THR A 156 -5.01 2.76 26.57
N ASN A 157 -4.92 4.02 26.15
CA ASN A 157 -5.68 5.11 26.74
C ASN A 157 -6.35 6.02 25.69
N PRO A 158 -7.41 6.76 26.07
CA PRO A 158 -8.17 7.59 25.12
C PRO A 158 -7.36 8.70 24.45
N SER A 159 -6.28 9.18 25.07
CA SER A 159 -5.42 10.21 24.46
C SER A 159 -4.61 9.63 23.31
N GLU A 160 -3.98 8.46 23.50
CA GLU A 160 -3.26 7.74 22.44
C GLU A 160 -4.17 7.40 21.26
N VAL A 161 -5.38 6.89 21.54
CA VAL A 161 -6.40 6.61 20.51
C VAL A 161 -6.71 7.85 19.69
N LYS A 162 -6.98 8.98 20.36
CA LYS A 162 -7.30 10.24 19.68
C LYS A 162 -6.14 10.74 18.81
N GLU A 163 -4.91 10.63 19.27
CA GLU A 163 -3.76 11.05 18.47
C GLU A 163 -3.54 10.13 17.26
N TYR A 164 -3.78 8.82 17.41
CA TYR A 164 -3.78 7.86 16.31
C TYR A 164 -4.85 8.20 15.27
N GLU A 165 -6.09 8.49 15.69
CA GLU A 165 -7.17 8.89 14.80
C GLU A 165 -6.82 10.15 14.00
N ILE A 166 -6.29 11.18 14.67
CA ILE A 166 -5.85 12.43 14.02
C ILE A 166 -4.74 12.14 13.02
N PHE A 167 -3.75 11.34 13.39
CA PHE A 167 -2.64 10.98 12.51
C PHE A 167 -3.16 10.26 11.25
N ARG A 168 -4.03 9.26 11.43
CA ARG A 168 -4.64 8.49 10.35
C ARG A 168 -5.46 9.39 9.42
N GLU A 169 -6.29 10.28 9.96
CA GLU A 169 -7.13 11.18 9.16
C GLU A 169 -6.29 12.18 8.36
N LEU A 170 -5.25 12.77 8.96
CA LEU A 170 -4.33 13.66 8.28
C LEU A 170 -3.56 12.92 7.17
N ARG A 171 -3.09 11.71 7.44
CA ARG A 171 -2.42 10.87 6.44
C ARG A 171 -3.36 10.61 5.26
N ASP A 172 -4.54 10.06 5.51
CA ASP A 172 -5.48 9.65 4.47
C ASP A 172 -5.97 10.86 3.65
N SER A 173 -6.27 11.97 4.32
CA SER A 173 -6.84 13.15 3.66
C SER A 173 -5.79 14.03 2.98
N ILE A 174 -4.57 14.13 3.52
CA ILE A 174 -3.57 15.11 3.07
C ILE A 174 -2.38 14.45 2.38
N ALA A 175 -1.82 13.39 2.94
CA ALA A 175 -0.57 12.82 2.44
C ALA A 175 -0.75 11.67 1.43
N MET A 176 -1.78 10.84 1.61
CA MET A 176 -1.92 9.56 0.93
C MET A 176 -2.86 9.61 -0.28
N ASP A 177 -2.49 8.96 -1.38
CA ASP A 177 -3.34 8.73 -2.55
C ASP A 177 -2.84 7.48 -3.32
N ILE A 178 -3.53 7.12 -4.42
CA ILE A 178 -3.20 5.99 -5.27
C ILE A 178 -2.67 6.52 -6.61
N GLY A 179 -1.56 5.94 -7.08
CA GLY A 179 -1.01 6.28 -8.40
C GLY A 179 -1.98 5.89 -9.52
N SER A 180 -2.11 6.72 -10.56
CA SER A 180 -2.92 6.40 -11.73
C SER A 180 -2.04 6.20 -12.96
N VAL A 181 -2.24 5.09 -13.68
CA VAL A 181 -1.50 4.81 -14.91
C VAL A 181 -2.30 5.33 -16.10
N LYS A 182 -1.67 6.11 -16.98
CA LYS A 182 -2.29 6.68 -18.18
C LYS A 182 -1.28 6.78 -19.31
N GLU A 183 -1.81 6.74 -20.53
CA GLU A 183 -1.07 7.05 -21.75
C GLU A 183 -0.81 8.55 -21.87
N LEU A 184 0.43 8.92 -22.15
CA LEU A 184 0.85 10.30 -22.35
C LEU A 184 0.28 10.86 -23.64
N GLN A 185 -0.27 12.08 -23.55
CA GLN A 185 -0.77 12.83 -24.72
C GLN A 185 0.30 13.72 -25.36
N SER A 186 1.41 13.92 -24.65
CA SER A 186 2.56 14.71 -25.05
C SER A 186 3.78 14.24 -24.27
N SER A 187 4.98 14.46 -24.80
CA SER A 187 6.21 14.07 -24.11
C SER A 187 6.34 14.75 -22.75
N MET A 188 6.83 14.02 -21.76
CA MET A 188 7.05 14.49 -20.38
C MET A 188 8.40 14.01 -19.86
N THR A 189 8.91 14.69 -18.84
CA THR A 189 10.11 14.25 -18.12
C THR A 189 9.70 13.45 -16.89
N CYS A 190 10.19 12.22 -16.78
CA CYS A 190 9.99 11.38 -15.61
C CYS A 190 10.61 12.04 -14.38
N HIS A 191 9.81 12.26 -13.35
CA HIS A 191 10.24 12.90 -12.12
C HIS A 191 11.26 12.08 -11.31
N GLY A 192 11.19 10.74 -11.40
CA GLY A 192 12.11 9.86 -10.67
C GLY A 192 13.54 9.84 -11.22
N CYS A 193 13.71 9.64 -12.53
CA CYS A 193 15.03 9.49 -13.16
C CYS A 193 15.49 10.69 -14.02
N GLY A 194 14.60 11.64 -14.31
CA GLY A 194 14.88 12.75 -15.23
C GLY A 194 14.89 12.37 -16.72
N GLY A 195 14.62 11.11 -17.06
CA GLY A 195 14.52 10.65 -18.45
C GLY A 195 13.26 11.15 -19.15
N GLU A 196 13.28 11.16 -20.48
CA GLU A 196 12.12 11.55 -21.31
C GLU A 196 11.18 10.35 -21.54
N MET A 197 9.88 10.63 -21.54
CA MET A 197 8.80 9.73 -21.96
C MET A 197 8.07 10.40 -23.12
N GLU A 198 7.83 9.66 -24.20
CA GLU A 198 7.20 10.15 -25.42
C GLU A 198 5.68 10.11 -25.36
N SER A 199 5.02 10.79 -26.31
CA SER A 199 3.57 10.65 -26.49
C SER A 199 3.23 9.21 -26.86
N GLY A 200 2.22 8.63 -26.20
CA GLY A 200 1.87 7.21 -26.32
C GLY A 200 2.51 6.32 -25.26
N ASP A 201 3.52 6.78 -24.52
CA ASP A 201 4.08 6.01 -23.41
C ASP A 201 3.09 5.93 -22.23
N LEU A 202 3.13 4.82 -21.50
CA LEU A 202 2.40 4.67 -20.25
C LEU A 202 3.21 5.25 -19.10
N ALA A 203 2.61 6.18 -18.36
CA ALA A 203 3.22 6.80 -17.19
C ALA A 203 2.32 6.71 -15.96
N VAL A 204 2.96 6.70 -14.80
CA VAL A 204 2.29 6.79 -13.49
C VAL A 204 2.17 8.25 -13.12
N PHE A 205 1.00 8.66 -12.66
CA PHE A 205 0.69 10.00 -12.16
C PHE A 205 0.31 9.95 -10.68
N ALA A 206 0.72 10.98 -9.93
CA ALA A 206 0.44 11.16 -8.52
C ALA A 206 -0.28 12.50 -8.28
N PRO A 207 -1.62 12.53 -8.39
CA PRO A 207 -2.40 13.78 -8.39
C PRO A 207 -2.19 14.66 -7.16
N LYS A 208 -1.90 14.06 -5.99
CA LYS A 208 -1.58 14.83 -4.76
C LYS A 208 -0.29 15.64 -4.84
N LEU A 209 0.72 15.19 -5.57
CA LEU A 209 1.96 15.95 -5.72
C LEU A 209 1.74 17.10 -6.72
N SER A 210 1.27 16.76 -7.91
CA SER A 210 0.91 17.67 -8.98
C SER A 210 0.28 16.89 -10.13
N ARG A 211 -0.62 17.53 -10.88
CA ARG A 211 -1.22 16.93 -12.08
C ARG A 211 -0.25 16.84 -13.25
N ASP A 212 0.82 17.63 -13.22
CA ASP A 212 1.80 17.76 -14.30
C ASP A 212 3.10 16.99 -13.99
N VAL A 213 3.04 16.04 -13.06
CA VAL A 213 4.19 15.21 -12.68
C VAL A 213 3.88 13.75 -12.97
N SER A 214 4.81 13.09 -13.65
CA SER A 214 4.70 11.71 -14.08
C SER A 214 6.00 10.95 -13.84
N TRP A 215 5.89 9.62 -13.76
CA TRP A 215 7.00 8.69 -13.59
C TRP A 215 6.87 7.55 -14.59
N HIS A 216 8.00 7.01 -15.02
CA HIS A 216 7.99 5.64 -15.57
C HIS A 216 7.39 4.69 -14.52
N PRO A 217 6.73 3.60 -14.94
CA PRO A 217 6.24 2.55 -14.04
C PRO A 217 7.28 2.08 -13.01
N ALA A 218 8.51 1.82 -13.44
CA ALA A 218 9.61 1.39 -12.58
C ALA A 218 10.24 2.50 -11.73
N CYS A 219 9.94 3.78 -12.01
CA CYS A 219 10.47 4.92 -11.24
C CYS A 219 9.51 5.39 -10.13
N PHE A 220 8.33 4.78 -10.01
CA PHE A 220 7.33 5.14 -9.02
C PHE A 220 7.46 4.25 -7.77
N PHE A 221 8.43 4.59 -6.90
CA PHE A 221 8.80 3.79 -5.74
C PHE A 221 8.94 4.61 -4.45
N CYS A 222 8.92 3.93 -3.32
CA CYS A 222 9.19 4.50 -2.00
C CYS A 222 10.66 4.93 -1.89
N GLN A 223 10.92 6.15 -1.44
CA GLN A 223 12.27 6.68 -1.24
C GLN A 223 13.11 5.87 -0.23
N THR A 224 12.48 5.13 0.68
CA THR A 224 13.16 4.40 1.76
C THR A 224 13.48 2.95 1.40
N CYS A 225 12.50 2.18 0.91
CA CYS A 225 12.72 0.77 0.53
C CYS A 225 12.88 0.53 -0.96
N GLU A 226 12.70 1.55 -1.81
CA GLU A 226 12.76 1.43 -3.27
C GLU A 226 11.74 0.43 -3.86
N GLU A 227 10.67 0.14 -3.10
CA GLU A 227 9.57 -0.71 -3.55
C GLU A 227 8.50 0.07 -4.31
N LEU A 228 7.89 -0.58 -5.31
CA LEU A 228 6.87 0.00 -6.18
C LEU A 228 5.62 0.40 -5.38
N LEU A 229 5.05 1.55 -5.72
CA LEU A 229 3.88 2.14 -5.02
C LEU A 229 2.59 2.14 -5.85
N VAL A 230 2.67 1.87 -7.15
CA VAL A 230 1.56 2.06 -8.12
C VAL A 230 0.41 1.06 -7.98
N ASP A 231 0.71 -0.15 -7.52
CA ASP A 231 -0.27 -1.17 -7.13
C ASP A 231 -0.87 -0.87 -5.73
N LEU A 232 -0.23 0.03 -4.99
CA LEU A 232 -0.50 0.32 -3.59
C LEU A 232 -0.87 1.81 -3.40
N THR A 233 -0.67 2.32 -2.19
CA THR A 233 -0.73 3.77 -1.94
C THR A 233 0.65 4.38 -1.98
N TYR A 234 0.69 5.67 -2.24
CA TYR A 234 1.84 6.50 -1.94
C TYR A 234 1.44 7.58 -0.94
N CYS A 235 2.39 7.97 -0.10
CA CYS A 235 2.32 9.14 0.75
C CYS A 235 3.35 10.17 0.28
N GLN A 236 2.93 11.42 0.14
CA GLN A 236 3.83 12.52 -0.19
C GLN A 236 4.34 13.20 1.08
N HIS A 237 5.65 13.38 1.17
CA HIS A 237 6.26 14.27 2.16
C HIS A 237 7.49 14.98 1.57
N SER A 238 7.54 16.31 1.69
CA SER A 238 8.65 17.15 1.16
C SER A 238 9.02 16.85 -0.30
N GLN A 239 8.01 16.72 -1.18
CA GLN A 239 8.16 16.37 -2.61
C GLN A 239 8.75 14.99 -2.89
N LYS A 240 8.82 14.10 -1.89
CA LYS A 240 9.24 12.71 -2.04
C LYS A 240 8.07 11.77 -1.81
N LEU A 241 8.16 10.59 -2.42
CA LEU A 241 7.18 9.52 -2.29
C LEU A 241 7.65 8.50 -1.25
N TYR A 242 6.72 8.08 -0.39
CA TYR A 242 6.92 7.04 0.60
C TYR A 242 5.78 6.04 0.48
N CYS A 243 6.01 4.78 0.84
CA CYS A 243 4.88 3.92 1.18
C CYS A 243 4.24 4.43 2.48
N GLU A 244 3.02 3.96 2.78
CA GLU A 244 2.29 4.32 4.00
C GLU A 244 3.15 4.03 5.25
N ARG A 245 3.69 2.80 5.37
CA ARG A 245 4.60 2.41 6.45
C ARG A 245 5.74 3.41 6.69
N HIS A 246 6.53 3.70 5.66
CA HIS A 246 7.70 4.58 5.82
C HIS A 246 7.32 6.05 5.99
N TYR A 247 6.17 6.48 5.49
CA TYR A 247 5.64 7.80 5.81
C TYR A 247 5.30 7.90 7.29
N ALA A 248 4.64 6.88 7.83
CA ALA A 248 4.27 6.86 9.24
C ALA A 248 5.49 6.85 10.16
N GLU A 249 6.55 6.11 9.81
CA GLU A 249 7.84 6.12 10.51
C GLU A 249 8.53 7.51 10.57
N LEU A 250 8.19 8.46 9.67
CA LEU A 250 8.67 9.85 9.76
C LEU A 250 8.04 10.63 10.92
N ILE A 251 6.89 10.17 11.41
CA ILE A 251 6.03 10.89 12.36
C ILE A 251 5.97 10.12 13.68
N ARG A 252 5.71 8.81 13.63
CA ARG A 252 5.65 7.88 14.76
C ARG A 252 6.62 6.72 14.53
N PRO A 253 7.69 6.60 15.34
CA PRO A 253 8.60 5.46 15.20
C PRO A 253 7.89 4.13 15.47
N ARG A 254 8.36 3.06 14.84
CA ARG A 254 7.85 1.70 15.07
C ARG A 254 8.65 0.95 16.11
N CYS A 255 7.95 0.14 16.91
CA CYS A 255 8.58 -0.80 17.82
C CYS A 255 9.24 -1.94 17.02
N PRO A 256 10.57 -2.17 17.15
CA PRO A 256 11.26 -3.24 16.41
C PRO A 256 10.80 -4.66 16.77
N ALA A 257 10.05 -4.80 17.87
CA ALA A 257 9.52 -6.09 18.31
C ALA A 257 8.14 -6.36 17.70
N CYS A 258 7.14 -5.51 17.98
CA CYS A 258 5.75 -5.75 17.56
C CYS A 258 5.35 -5.10 16.25
N ASP A 259 6.19 -4.21 15.70
CA ASP A 259 5.94 -3.45 14.46
C ASP A 259 4.81 -2.41 14.53
N GLU A 260 4.29 -2.15 15.72
CA GLU A 260 3.31 -1.08 16.00
C GLU A 260 4.00 0.28 16.19
N GLU A 261 3.29 1.35 15.82
CA GLU A 261 3.67 2.74 16.07
C GLU A 261 3.46 3.12 17.54
N TYR A 262 4.32 3.99 18.08
CA TYR A 262 4.22 4.51 19.45
C TYR A 262 4.41 6.02 19.55
#